data_AF-A0A519KTV0-F1
#
_entry.id   AF-A0A519KTV0-F1
#
_cell.length_a   1.000
_cell.length_b   1.000
_cell.length_c   1.000
_cell.angle_alpha   90.00
_cell.angle_beta   90.00
_cell.angle_gamma   90.00
#
_symmetry.space_group_name_H-M   'P 1'
#
loop_
_entity.id
_entity.type
_entity.pdbx_description
1 polymer ?
#
loop_
_entity_poly.entity_id
_entity_poly.type
_entity_poly.pdbx_seq_one_letter_code
_entity_poly.pdbx_strand_id
1 'polypeptide(L)'
;VQNQFKIISKIGQEQNKPIALAEAGYEAIPGAKWWTGTLSKAIGDYKISYVLLWRNHGWQEKEKKMHYYAPYKGQVSEKDFIDFYKLDKTLFEKDIQKH
;
A
#
# COMPACT_ATOMS: atom_id res chain seq x y z
N VAL A 1 -10.12 6.84 -5.39
CA VAL A 1 -8.65 6.89 -5.18
C VAL A 1 -7.93 7.69 -6.26
N GLN A 2 -8.06 7.38 -7.57
CA GLN A 2 -7.32 8.13 -8.60
C GLN A 2 -7.59 9.66 -8.60
N ASN A 3 -8.82 10.10 -8.30
CA ASN A 3 -9.11 11.53 -8.18
C ASN A 3 -8.32 12.22 -7.05
N GLN A 4 -8.08 11.54 -5.92
CA GLN A 4 -7.28 12.07 -4.81
C GLN A 4 -5.81 12.20 -5.22
N PHE A 5 -5.26 11.18 -5.88
CA PHE A 5 -3.90 11.25 -6.41
C PHE A 5 -3.74 12.35 -7.46
N LYS A 6 -4.72 12.56 -8.34
CA LYS A 6 -4.71 13.66 -9.31
C LYS A 6 -4.62 15.02 -8.62
N ILE A 7 -5.43 15.24 -7.59
CA ILE A 7 -5.46 16.50 -6.83
C ILE A 7 -4.14 16.70 -6.09
N ILE A 8 -3.69 15.71 -5.31
CA ILE A 8 -2.48 15.86 -4.50
C ILE A 8 -1.22 15.98 -5.36
N SER A 9 -1.15 15.27 -6.49
CA SER A 9 -0.05 15.40 -7.46
C SER A 9 -0.01 16.80 -8.07
N LYS A 10 -1.17 17.40 -8.39
CA LYS A 10 -1.22 18.78 -8.88
C LYS A 10 -0.70 19.76 -7.82
N ILE A 11 -1.21 19.65 -6.59
CA ILE A 11 -0.78 20.49 -5.48
C ILE A 11 0.72 20.32 -5.19
N GLY A 12 1.22 19.08 -5.16
CA GLY A 12 2.63 18.79 -4.93
C GLY A 12 3.55 19.44 -5.97
N GLN A 13 3.15 19.42 -7.24
CA GLN A 13 3.87 20.11 -8.32
C GLN A 13 3.83 21.63 -8.16
N GLU A 14 2.66 22.21 -7.91
CA GLU A 14 2.49 23.67 -7.72
C GLU A 14 3.26 24.21 -6.51
N GLN A 15 3.38 23.40 -5.46
CA GLN A 15 4.04 23.78 -4.21
C GLN A 15 5.50 23.33 -4.12
N ASN A 16 6.02 22.65 -5.16
CA ASN A 16 7.34 22.02 -5.15
C ASN A 16 7.58 21.12 -3.92
N LYS A 17 6.59 20.26 -3.62
CA LYS A 17 6.62 19.33 -2.48
C LYS A 17 6.43 17.88 -2.93
N PRO A 18 7.14 16.91 -2.31
CA PRO A 18 6.85 15.49 -2.51
C PRO A 18 5.45 15.14 -2.00
N ILE A 19 4.86 14.10 -2.59
CA ILE A 19 3.55 13.57 -2.17
C ILE A 19 3.69 12.13 -1.67
N ALA A 20 2.79 11.71 -0.80
CA ALA A 20 2.74 10.34 -0.30
C ALA A 20 1.29 9.90 -0.10
N LEU A 21 1.06 8.58 -0.12
CA LEU A 21 -0.15 8.00 0.43
C LEU A 21 0.12 7.65 1.89
N ALA A 22 -0.04 8.66 2.75
CA ALA A 22 0.41 8.62 4.14
C ALA A 22 -0.28 7.54 4.99
N GLU A 23 -1.50 7.14 4.64
CA GLU A 23 -2.19 5.98 5.21
C GLU A 23 -3.02 5.28 4.12
N ALA A 24 -2.96 3.96 4.11
CA ALA A 24 -3.77 3.11 3.26
C ALA A 24 -4.04 1.76 3.93
N GLY A 25 -4.99 1.02 3.36
CA GLY A 25 -5.29 -0.31 3.85
C GLY A 25 -6.61 -0.88 3.37
N TYR A 26 -6.70 -2.20 3.38
CA TYR A 26 -7.96 -2.94 3.28
C TYR A 26 -8.00 -3.93 4.43
N GLU A 27 -8.82 -3.65 5.45
CA GLU A 27 -8.84 -4.41 6.70
C GLU A 27 -9.06 -5.90 6.43
N ALA A 28 -8.21 -6.74 7.03
CA ALA A 28 -8.16 -8.19 6.86
C ALA A 28 -7.86 -8.70 5.43
N ILE A 29 -7.68 -7.78 4.47
CA ILE A 29 -7.28 -8.02 3.08
C ILE A 29 -8.02 -9.22 2.45
N PRO A 30 -9.37 -9.21 2.37
CA PRO A 30 -10.13 -10.35 1.86
C PRO A 30 -9.94 -10.58 0.35
N GLY A 31 -9.44 -9.58 -0.39
CA GLY A 31 -9.13 -9.70 -1.81
C GLY A 31 -7.75 -10.29 -2.07
N ALA A 32 -7.70 -11.49 -2.65
CA ALA A 32 -6.44 -12.18 -2.99
C ALA A 32 -5.52 -11.39 -3.93
N LYS A 33 -6.07 -10.45 -4.72
CA LYS A 33 -5.37 -9.62 -5.70
C LYS A 33 -5.32 -8.13 -5.34
N TRP A 34 -5.41 -7.82 -4.05
CA TRP A 34 -5.50 -6.44 -3.60
C TRP A 34 -4.22 -5.62 -3.89
N TRP A 35 -3.04 -6.20 -3.75
CA TRP A 35 -1.77 -5.48 -3.86
C TRP A 35 -1.45 -5.07 -5.29
N THR A 36 -1.41 -6.04 -6.20
CA THR A 36 -1.08 -5.79 -7.61
C THR A 36 -2.31 -5.33 -8.39
N GLY A 37 -3.49 -5.86 -8.07
CA GLY A 37 -4.73 -5.61 -8.78
C GLY A 37 -5.44 -4.32 -8.40
N THR A 38 -5.28 -3.84 -7.17
CA THR A 38 -5.97 -2.64 -6.67
C THR A 38 -5.00 -1.55 -6.25
N LEU A 39 -4.14 -1.77 -5.24
CA LEU A 39 -3.26 -0.74 -4.68
C LEU A 39 -2.28 -0.21 -5.73
N SER A 40 -1.53 -1.11 -6.37
CA SER A 40 -0.54 -0.77 -7.41
C SER A 40 -1.16 -0.07 -8.62
N LYS A 41 -2.37 -0.47 -9.04
CA LYS A 41 -3.10 0.19 -10.14
C LYS A 41 -3.68 1.54 -9.75
N ALA A 42 -4.09 1.70 -8.49
CA ALA A 42 -4.60 2.97 -7.99
C ALA A 42 -3.49 4.03 -7.90
N ILE A 43 -2.28 3.63 -7.51
CA ILE A 43 -1.07 4.47 -7.57
C ILE A 43 -0.67 4.76 -9.02
N GLY A 44 -0.79 3.78 -9.93
CA GLY A 44 -0.50 3.98 -11.34
C GLY A 44 0.90 4.56 -11.57
N ASP A 45 0.96 5.68 -12.30
CA ASP A 45 2.19 6.40 -12.65
C ASP A 45 2.43 7.65 -11.78
N TYR A 46 1.66 7.84 -10.70
CA TYR A 46 1.86 8.96 -9.80
C TYR A 46 3.19 8.81 -9.06
N LYS A 47 4.02 9.86 -9.10
CA LYS A 47 5.33 9.92 -8.43
C LYS A 47 5.14 10.19 -6.93
N ILE A 48 4.87 9.13 -6.18
CA ILE A 48 4.77 9.19 -4.71
C ILE A 48 6.10 8.82 -4.06
N SER A 49 6.39 9.43 -2.91
CA SER A 49 7.58 9.11 -2.11
C SER A 49 7.41 7.81 -1.34
N TYR A 50 6.22 7.56 -0.79
CA TYR A 50 5.91 6.32 -0.08
C TYR A 50 4.40 6.06 -0.01
N VAL A 51 4.06 4.82 0.30
CA VAL A 51 2.76 4.39 0.81
C VAL A 51 2.96 3.69 2.16
N LEU A 52 2.17 4.05 3.16
CA LEU A 52 2.21 3.42 4.48
C LEU A 52 0.89 2.70 4.74
N LEU A 53 0.98 1.47 5.25
CA LEU A 53 -0.19 0.73 5.69
C LEU A 53 -0.36 0.79 7.20
N TRP A 54 -1.60 0.67 7.63
CA TRP A 54 -1.90 0.64 9.06
C TRP A 54 -1.42 -0.66 9.73
N ARG A 55 -1.43 -0.66 11.07
CA ARG A 55 -0.84 -1.72 11.91
C ARG A 55 -1.47 -3.11 11.72
N ASN A 56 -0.69 -4.15 11.98
CA ASN A 56 -1.19 -5.52 12.16
C ASN A 56 -1.47 -5.80 13.64
N HIS A 57 -2.73 -5.66 14.07
CA HIS A 57 -3.13 -5.88 15.45
C HIS A 57 -3.56 -7.32 15.76
N GLY A 58 -4.15 -8.01 14.78
CA GLY A 58 -4.72 -9.34 14.98
C GLY A 58 -6.19 -9.29 15.41
N TRP A 59 -6.62 -10.24 16.24
CA TRP A 59 -8.01 -10.37 16.66
C TRP A 59 -8.45 -9.23 17.59
N GLN A 60 -9.57 -8.58 17.27
CA GLN A 60 -10.22 -7.58 18.13
C GLN A 60 -11.45 -8.17 18.81
N GLU A 61 -11.37 -8.36 20.13
CA GLU A 61 -12.44 -8.98 20.92
C GLU A 61 -13.76 -8.19 20.88
N LYS A 62 -13.69 -6.85 20.90
CA LYS A 62 -14.88 -5.98 20.90
C LYS A 62 -15.65 -6.05 19.58
N GLU A 63 -14.92 -6.14 18.46
CA GLU A 63 -15.48 -6.08 17.10
C GLU A 63 -15.63 -7.48 16.49
N LYS A 64 -15.15 -8.53 17.18
CA LYS A 64 -15.15 -9.94 16.76
C LYS A 64 -14.63 -10.14 15.33
N LYS A 65 -13.55 -9.44 14.98
CA LYS A 65 -12.91 -9.54 13.66
C LYS A 65 -11.40 -9.36 13.75
N MET A 66 -10.71 -9.72 12.68
CA MET A 66 -9.28 -9.47 12.52
C MET A 66 -9.01 -8.05 12.03
N HIS A 67 -8.03 -7.37 12.63
CA HIS A 67 -7.61 -6.01 12.32
C HIS A 67 -6.13 -6.01 11.92
N TYR A 68 -5.88 -6.07 10.62
CA TYR A 68 -4.56 -6.02 10.02
C TYR A 68 -4.65 -5.49 8.59
N TYR A 69 -3.55 -4.92 8.10
CA TYR A 69 -3.51 -4.26 6.77
C TYR A 69 -2.30 -4.66 5.94
N ALA A 70 -1.34 -5.40 6.52
CA ALA A 70 -0.34 -6.17 5.79
C ALA A 70 -0.59 -7.68 6.01
N PRO A 71 -0.21 -8.55 5.06
CA PRO A 71 -0.50 -9.97 5.16
C PRO A 71 0.47 -10.65 6.13
N TYR A 72 0.16 -11.89 6.47
CA TYR A 72 1.03 -12.80 7.21
C TYR A 72 1.08 -14.14 6.46
N LYS A 73 1.97 -15.04 6.89
CA LYS A 73 2.15 -16.35 6.26
C LYS A 73 0.82 -17.14 6.28
N GLY A 74 0.36 -17.58 5.12
CA GLY A 74 -0.91 -18.28 4.92
C GLY A 74 -2.12 -17.37 4.69
N GLN A 75 -1.97 -16.05 4.74
CA GLN A 75 -3.07 -15.12 4.46
C GLN A 75 -3.39 -15.12 2.95
N VAL A 76 -4.67 -14.95 2.58
CA VAL A 76 -5.16 -15.13 1.20
C VAL A 76 -4.46 -14.26 0.14
N SER A 77 -3.93 -13.11 0.52
CA SER A 77 -3.20 -12.17 -0.35
C SER A 77 -1.67 -12.33 -0.29
N GLU A 78 -1.12 -13.27 0.49
CA GLU A 78 0.33 -13.45 0.69
C GLU A 78 1.09 -13.54 -0.65
N LYS A 79 0.63 -14.40 -1.56
CA LYS A 79 1.28 -14.57 -2.87
C LYS A 79 1.29 -13.26 -3.66
N ASP A 80 0.19 -12.53 -3.64
CA ASP A 80 0.08 -11.25 -4.36
C ASP A 80 0.91 -10.14 -3.72
N PHE A 81 1.11 -10.18 -2.39
CA PHE A 81 2.04 -9.27 -1.71
C PHE A 81 3.48 -9.57 -2.09
N ILE A 82 3.86 -10.84 -2.23
CA ILE A 82 5.18 -11.23 -2.75
C ILE A 82 5.35 -10.74 -4.19
N ASP A 83 4.31 -10.85 -5.02
CA ASP A 83 4.34 -10.31 -6.38
C ASP A 83 4.48 -8.77 -6.36
N PHE A 84 3.77 -8.09 -5.45
CA PHE A 84 3.89 -6.63 -5.25
C PHE A 84 5.29 -6.21 -4.78
N TYR A 85 5.87 -6.92 -3.81
CA TYR A 85 7.23 -6.71 -3.30
C TYR A 85 8.31 -6.83 -4.39
N LYS A 86 8.07 -7.66 -5.41
CA LYS A 86 9.00 -7.89 -6.53
C LYS A 86 8.83 -6.90 -7.68
N LEU A 87 7.89 -5.95 -7.62
CA LEU A 87 7.72 -4.98 -8.69
C LEU A 87 8.92 -4.02 -8.70
N ASP A 88 9.42 -3.68 -9.89
CA ASP A 88 10.52 -2.72 -10.06
C ASP A 88 10.20 -1.33 -9.48
N LYS A 89 8.92 -1.01 -9.33
CA LYS A 89 8.42 0.26 -8.80
C LYS A 89 8.18 0.25 -7.28
N THR A 90 8.52 -0.83 -6.59
CA THR A 90 8.46 -0.90 -5.13
C THR A 90 9.86 -1.00 -4.54
N LEU A 91 10.09 -0.29 -3.45
CA LEU A 91 11.33 -0.34 -2.68
C LEU A 91 11.00 -0.76 -1.26
N PHE A 92 11.67 -1.80 -0.78
CA PHE A 92 11.64 -2.23 0.61
C PHE A 92 13.04 -2.08 1.22
N GLU A 93 13.18 -2.33 2.52
CA GLU A 93 14.43 -2.11 3.26
C GLU A 93 15.68 -2.68 2.56
N LYS A 94 15.58 -3.88 1.97
CA LYS A 94 16.69 -4.55 1.27
C LYS A 94 17.14 -3.85 0.00
N ASP A 95 16.31 -2.98 -0.57
CA ASP A 95 16.60 -2.25 -1.80
C ASP A 95 17.31 -0.92 -1.50
N ILE A 96 17.25 -0.43 -0.25
CA ILE A 96 17.92 0.81 0.18
C ILE A 96 19.43 0.72 -0.02
N GLN A 97 20.04 -0.45 0.19
CA GLN A 97 21.49 -0.62 0.01
C GLN A 97 21.95 -0.53 -1.46
N LYS A 98 21.03 -0.54 -2.43
CA LYS A 98 21.33 -0.54 -3.86
C LYS A 98 21.25 0.87 -4.48
N HIS A 99 20.95 1.89 -3.69
CA HIS A 99 20.77 3.28 -4.11
C HIS A 99 21.48 4.23 -3.16
#